data_AF-A0A847MQU5-F1
#
_entry.id   AF-A0A847MQU5-F1
#
_cell.length_a   1.000
_cell.length_b   1.000
_cell.length_c   1.000
_cell.angle_alpha   90.00
_cell.angle_beta   90.00
_cell.angle_gamma   90.00
#
_symmetry.space_group_name_H-M   'P 1'
#
loop_
_entity.id
_entity.type
_entity.pdbx_description
1 polymer ?
#
loop_
_entity_poly.entity_id
_entity_poly.type
_entity_poly.pdbx_seq_one_letter_code
_entity_poly.pdbx_strand_id
1 'polypeptide(L)'
;MQTLHWIALLLGLGGVALVVIGMLKQRAAAPSDEIVGGFGGPPGSSDIGTDDGYTAPEPHAHFPVGRTERLLGLILILVALALVVYAWVS
;
A
#
# COMPACT_ATOMS: atom_id res chain seq x y z
N MET A 1 -18.57 25.00 -16.77
CA MET A 1 -18.30 24.72 -15.34
C MET A 1 -18.77 23.35 -14.89
N GLN A 2 -20.02 22.93 -15.11
CA GLN A 2 -20.57 21.67 -14.57
C GLN A 2 -19.79 20.40 -15.00
N THR A 3 -19.29 20.35 -16.23
CA THR A 3 -18.48 19.23 -16.74
C THR A 3 -17.16 19.05 -15.99
N LEU A 4 -16.49 20.15 -15.61
CA LEU A 4 -15.24 20.11 -14.84
C LEU A 4 -15.43 19.54 -13.43
N HIS A 5 -16.59 19.80 -12.81
CA HIS A 5 -16.92 19.26 -11.49
C HIS A 5 -17.09 17.73 -11.55
N TRP A 6 -17.74 17.21 -12.60
CA TRP A 6 -17.85 15.77 -12.81
C TRP A 6 -16.50 15.11 -13.06
N ILE A 7 -15.65 15.73 -13.87
CA ILE A 7 -14.29 15.24 -14.12
C ILE A 7 -13.48 15.22 -12.81
N ALA A 8 -13.53 16.30 -12.03
CA ALA A 8 -12.85 16.38 -10.74
C ALA A 8 -13.37 15.32 -9.76
N LEU A 9 -14.68 15.06 -9.72
CA LEU A 9 -15.27 14.03 -8.88
C LEU A 9 -14.79 12.63 -9.27
N LEU A 10 -14.76 12.31 -10.56
CA LEU A 10 -14.27 11.01 -11.06
C LEU A 10 -12.78 10.82 -10.74
N LEU A 11 -11.96 11.86 -10.95
CA LEU A 11 -10.53 11.81 -10.64
C LEU A 11 -10.29 11.67 -9.12
N GLY A 12 -11.04 12.40 -8.30
CA GLY A 12 -10.95 12.30 -6.84
C GLY A 12 -11.34 10.90 -6.34
N LEU A 13 -12.45 10.35 -6.84
CA LEU A 13 -12.90 9.00 -6.47
C LEU A 13 -11.91 7.93 -6.93
N GLY A 14 -11.43 8.02 -8.17
CA GLY A 14 -10.41 7.11 -8.71
C GLY A 14 -9.09 7.21 -7.93
N GLY A 15 -8.67 8.41 -7.55
CA GLY A 15 -7.49 8.64 -6.75
C GLY A 15 -7.60 8.02 -5.35
N VAL A 16 -8.73 8.22 -4.66
CA VAL A 16 -9.00 7.58 -3.36
C VAL A 16 -8.99 6.06 -3.48
N ALA A 17 -9.63 5.50 -4.50
CA ALA A 17 -9.64 4.06 -4.73
C ALA A 17 -8.22 3.49 -4.90
N LEU A 18 -7.35 4.16 -5.66
CA LEU A 18 -5.95 3.75 -5.82
C LEU A 18 -5.17 3.80 -4.51
N VAL A 19 -5.37 4.83 -3.68
CA VAL A 19 -4.73 4.91 -2.36
C VAL A 19 -5.16 3.72 -1.49
N VAL A 20 -6.47 3.41 -1.46
CA VAL A 20 -7.01 2.27 -0.70
C VAL A 20 -6.42 0.96 -1.21
N ILE A 21 -6.37 0.74 -2.53
CA ILE A 21 -5.76 -0.46 -3.11
C ILE A 21 -4.28 -0.58 -2.70
N GLY A 22 -3.51 0.51 -2.79
CA GLY A 22 -2.11 0.50 -2.37
C GLY A 22 -1.93 0.20 -0.88
N MET A 23 -2.81 0.71 -0.02
CA MET A 23 -2.84 0.38 1.41
C MET A 23 -3.20 -1.09 1.66
N LEU A 24 -4.19 -1.64 0.94
CA LEU A 24 -4.56 -3.05 1.05
C LEU A 24 -3.41 -3.96 0.63
N LYS A 25 -2.70 -3.62 -0.47
CA LYS A 25 -1.52 -4.35 -0.92
C LYS A 25 -0.40 -4.30 0.13
N GLN A 26 -0.14 -3.14 0.73
CA GLN A 26 0.85 -3.02 1.81
C GLN A 26 0.48 -3.86 3.02
N ARG A 27 -0.80 -3.88 3.43
CA ARG A 27 -1.29 -4.68 4.56
C ARG A 27 -1.22 -6.18 4.30
N ALA A 28 -1.55 -6.61 3.08
CA ALA A 28 -1.45 -8.01 2.68
C ALA A 28 0.00 -8.51 2.62
N ALA A 29 0.95 -7.60 2.36
CA ALA A 29 2.38 -7.91 2.36
C ALA A 29 3.04 -7.79 3.75
N ALA A 30 2.33 -7.29 4.76
CA ALA A 30 2.86 -7.19 6.10
C ALA A 30 3.14 -8.60 6.67
N PRO A 31 4.32 -8.84 7.28
CA PRO A 31 4.60 -10.10 7.95
C PRO A 31 3.53 -10.40 9.01
N SER A 32 2.97 -11.61 9.03
CA SER A 32 2.08 -12.04 10.09
C SER A 32 2.90 -12.42 11.33
N ASP A 33 2.51 -11.92 12.50
CA ASP A 33 3.11 -12.30 13.79
C ASP A 33 2.94 -13.81 14.12
N GLU A 34 2.10 -14.51 13.34
CA GLU A 34 1.79 -15.93 13.50
C GLU A 34 2.94 -16.86 13.09
N ILE A 35 3.91 -16.41 12.29
CA ILE A 35 5.06 -17.21 11.83
C ILE A 35 6.24 -17.16 12.83
N VAL A 36 6.02 -16.68 14.07
CA VAL A 36 7.05 -16.69 15.14
C VAL A 36 6.84 -17.86 16.13
N GLY A 37 5.73 -18.60 16.02
CA GLY A 37 5.52 -19.84 16.75
C GLY A 37 6.24 -21.00 16.09
N GLY A 38 7.49 -21.23 16.49
CA GLY A 38 8.34 -22.31 16.00
C GLY A 38 7.61 -23.64 15.84
N PHE A 39 7.84 -24.30 14.71
CA PHE A 39 7.42 -25.67 14.48
C PHE A 39 8.17 -26.60 15.46
N GLY A 40 7.58 -26.80 16.65
CA GLY A 40 7.46 -28.09 17.32
C GLY A 40 8.73 -28.87 17.70
N GLY A 41 9.89 -28.25 17.86
CA GLY A 41 11.08 -28.93 18.36
C GLY A 41 11.06 -29.14 19.89
N PRO A 42 11.49 -30.31 20.43
CA PRO A 42 11.62 -30.51 21.88
C PRO A 42 12.49 -29.42 22.54
N PRO A 43 12.28 -29.10 23.83
CA PRO A 43 13.06 -28.07 24.52
C PRO A 43 14.57 -28.39 24.43
N GLY A 44 15.28 -27.61 23.61
CA GLY A 44 16.70 -27.82 23.29
C GLY A 44 17.04 -28.09 21.82
N SER A 45 16.06 -28.36 20.94
CA SER A 45 16.33 -28.44 19.49
C SER A 45 16.18 -27.06 18.85
N SER A 46 17.31 -26.35 18.71
CA SER A 46 17.43 -25.30 17.71
C SER A 46 17.54 -25.97 16.34
N ASP A 47 16.42 -26.36 15.75
CA ASP A 47 16.32 -26.78 14.33
C ASP A 47 16.44 -25.55 13.39
N ILE A 48 17.33 -24.63 13.74
CA ILE A 48 17.86 -23.62 12.83
C ILE A 48 18.99 -24.35 12.12
N GLY A 49 18.64 -25.02 11.03
CA GLY A 49 19.62 -25.61 10.13
C GLY A 49 20.68 -24.58 9.77
N THR A 50 21.92 -24.89 10.09
CA THR A 50 23.09 -24.25 9.51
C THR A 50 23.19 -24.71 8.06
N ASP A 51 22.55 -23.99 7.13
CA ASP A 51 23.05 -23.75 5.76
C ASP A 51 22.03 -22.98 4.90
N ASP A 52 22.59 -22.06 4.11
CA ASP A 52 22.15 -21.59 2.79
C ASP A 52 20.65 -21.59 2.44
N GLY A 53 20.05 -20.39 2.45
CA GLY A 53 19.01 -20.07 1.45
C GLY A 53 17.72 -19.44 1.96
N TYR A 54 17.49 -19.33 3.27
CA TYR A 54 16.32 -18.60 3.78
C TYR A 54 16.73 -17.34 4.54
N THR A 55 16.75 -16.21 3.82
CA THR A 55 16.82 -14.88 4.44
C THR A 55 15.39 -14.47 4.79
N ALA A 56 15.08 -14.41 6.09
CA ALA A 56 13.81 -13.88 6.55
C ALA A 56 13.60 -12.45 5.97
N PRO A 57 12.46 -12.16 5.33
CA PRO A 57 12.20 -10.82 4.81
C PRO A 57 12.32 -9.78 5.92
N GLU A 58 13.03 -8.68 5.66
CA GLU A 58 13.14 -7.60 6.64
C GLU A 58 11.75 -7.12 7.05
N PRO A 59 11.50 -6.80 8.34
CA PRO A 59 10.19 -6.35 8.80
C PRO A 59 9.61 -5.17 8.01
N HIS A 60 10.48 -4.36 7.38
CA HIS A 60 10.13 -3.15 6.65
C HIS A 60 9.98 -3.37 5.14
N ALA A 61 10.26 -4.57 4.63
CA ALA A 61 10.25 -4.90 3.19
C ALA A 61 8.86 -4.74 2.54
N HIS A 62 7.79 -4.72 3.34
CA HIS A 62 6.42 -4.55 2.87
C HIS A 62 6.02 -3.08 2.63
N PHE A 63 6.75 -2.10 3.18
CA PHE A 63 6.46 -0.68 3.01
C PHE A 63 6.47 -0.14 1.56
N PRO A 64 7.37 -0.57 0.65
CA PRO A 64 7.31 -0.17 -0.74
C PRO A 64 6.13 -0.80 -1.51
N VAL A 65 5.50 -1.85 -0.98
CA VAL A 65 4.35 -2.49 -1.64
C VAL A 65 3.19 -1.50 -1.72
N GLY A 66 2.57 -1.40 -2.90
CA GLY A 66 1.47 -0.46 -3.12
C GLY A 66 1.88 1.02 -3.18
N ARG A 67 3.19 1.34 -3.22
CA ARG A 67 3.68 2.73 -3.25
C ARG A 67 3.26 3.45 -4.53
N THR A 68 3.37 2.80 -5.67
CA THR A 68 3.01 3.38 -6.97
C THR A 68 1.53 3.74 -7.01
N GLU A 69 0.66 2.87 -6.53
CA GLU A 69 -0.79 3.09 -6.47
C GLU A 69 -1.14 4.23 -5.51
N ARG A 70 -0.48 4.30 -4.34
CA ARG A 70 -0.65 5.43 -3.41
C ARG A 70 -0.21 6.76 -4.03
N LEU A 71 0.94 6.79 -4.70
CA LEU A 71 1.46 8.00 -5.34
C LEU A 71 0.58 8.45 -6.50
N LEU A 72 0.18 7.54 -7.39
CA LEU A 72 -0.74 7.84 -8.48
C LEU A 72 -2.09 8.31 -7.94
N GLY A 73 -2.61 7.66 -6.90
CA GLY A 73 -3.84 8.05 -6.23
C GLY A 73 -3.77 9.48 -5.67
N LEU A 74 -2.68 9.82 -4.99
CA LEU A 74 -2.43 11.18 -4.49
C LEU A 74 -2.33 12.21 -5.62
N ILE A 75 -1.63 11.88 -6.72
CA ILE A 75 -1.54 12.76 -7.89
C ILE A 75 -2.93 13.04 -8.46
N LEU A 76 -3.77 12.03 -8.62
CA LEU A 76 -5.14 12.22 -9.13
C LEU A 76 -6.00 13.08 -8.19
N ILE A 77 -5.86 12.90 -6.88
CA ILE A 77 -6.55 13.73 -5.88
C ILE A 77 -6.09 15.20 -5.99
N LEU A 78 -4.79 15.45 -6.15
CA LEU A 78 -4.26 16.81 -6.31
C LEU A 78 -4.74 17.47 -7.61
N VAL A 79 -4.79 16.72 -8.71
CA VAL A 79 -5.34 17.20 -9.98
C VAL A 79 -6.83 17.50 -9.85
N ALA A 80 -7.60 16.62 -9.20
CA ALA A 80 -9.02 16.87 -8.91
C ALA A 80 -9.22 18.16 -8.11
N LEU A 81 -8.42 18.37 -7.06
CA LEU A 81 -8.47 19.58 -6.25
C LEU A 81 -8.15 20.83 -7.08
N ALA A 82 -7.11 20.77 -7.92
CA ALA A 82 -6.73 21.88 -8.80
C ALA A 82 -7.86 22.22 -9.78
N LEU A 83 -8.56 21.22 -10.33
CA LEU A 83 -9.70 21.43 -11.23
C LEU A 83 -10.89 22.08 -10.51
N VAL A 84 -11.17 21.71 -9.24
CA VAL A 84 -12.21 22.36 -8.45
C VAL A 84 -11.86 23.83 -8.20
N VAL A 85 -10.63 24.12 -7.80
CA VAL A 85 -10.17 25.51 -7.59
C VAL A 85 -10.26 26.31 -8.89
N TYR A 86 -9.79 25.75 -10.00
CA TYR A 86 -9.88 26.39 -11.30
C TYR A 86 -11.32 26.68 -11.71
N ALA A 87 -12.23 25.72 -11.56
CA ALA A 87 -13.65 25.89 -11.89
C ALA A 87 -14.39 26.87 -10.98
N TRP A 88 -13.83 27.20 -9.81
CA TRP A 88 -14.37 28.20 -8.89
C TRP A 88 -13.87 29.62 -9.18
N VAL A 89 -12.62 29.74 -9.66
CA VAL A 89 -12.00 31.03 -10.00
C VAL A 89 -12.37 31.51 -11.41
N SER A 90 -12.72 30.58 -12.31
CA SER A 90 -13.18 30.87 -13.68
C SER A 90 -14.69 31.09 -13.75
#